data_AF-A0A4Q4CJR7-F1
#
_entry.id   AF-A0A4Q4CJR7-F1
#
_cell.length_a   1.000
_cell.length_b   1.000
_cell.length_c   1.000
_cell.angle_alpha   90.00
_cell.angle_beta   90.00
_cell.angle_gamma   90.00
#
_symmetry.space_group_name_H-M   'P 1'
#
loop_
_entity.id
_entity.type
_entity.pdbx_description
1 polymer ?
#
loop_
_entity_poly.entity_id
_entity_poly.type
_entity_poly.pdbx_seq_one_letter_code
_entity_poly.pdbx_strand_id
1 'polypeptide(L)'
;VFSFNSPVWFNVGTSSPQQVSACFILAVDDSMDSILNWYKEEGFIFKGGSGAGLNLSRIRSSKELLSSGGTASGPVSFMRGADASAGTIKSGGATRRAAKMVVLDVDHPDIEEFVMTKAREEDKIRALRDAGFDMDLGGADITSVQYQNANNSVRVSDEFMRAVEEKTDFGLRGRMTGEVIEQIDANELWDKIAKAAWACADPGIQYDSTINDWHTTPEAGRITASNPCSEYMHLDNSSCNLASLNLMKFLADDGSFEVEKFVKSVELIITAMDISICFADFPTDPIGETTRAYRQLGIGYANLGALLMASGLAYDSDGGRALAGSITSLMTG
;
A
#
# COMPACT_ATOMS: atom_id res chain seq x y z
N VAL A 1 5.07 26.51 4.31
CA VAL A 1 3.67 26.39 3.82
C VAL A 1 3.39 24.93 3.47
N PHE A 2 4.25 24.31 2.68
CA PHE A 2 4.23 22.88 2.37
C PHE A 2 5.59 22.23 2.65
N SER A 3 5.67 20.91 2.52
CA SER A 3 6.91 20.13 2.46
C SER A 3 6.80 19.03 1.42
N PHE A 4 7.88 18.76 0.69
CA PHE A 4 8.03 17.50 -0.04
C PHE A 4 8.16 16.33 0.94
N ASN A 5 7.96 15.12 0.43
CA ASN A 5 8.29 13.88 1.12
C ASN A 5 9.78 13.79 1.46
N SER A 6 10.11 12.95 2.44
CA SER A 6 11.46 12.81 2.98
C SER A 6 12.55 12.49 1.94
N PRO A 7 12.34 11.62 0.91
CA PRO A 7 13.35 11.34 -0.10
C PRO A 7 13.87 12.58 -0.83
N VAL A 8 13.01 13.54 -1.14
CA VAL A 8 13.44 14.81 -1.75
C VAL A 8 14.45 15.52 -0.85
N TRP A 9 14.18 15.60 0.44
CA TRP A 9 15.05 16.24 1.42
C TRP A 9 16.35 15.48 1.70
N PHE A 10 16.35 14.15 1.53
CA PHE A 10 17.52 13.31 1.78
C PHE A 10 18.47 13.22 0.58
N ASN A 11 17.93 13.28 -0.63
CA ASN A 11 18.67 12.89 -1.83
C ASN A 11 18.96 14.05 -2.77
N VAL A 12 18.02 14.98 -2.94
CA VAL A 12 18.15 16.02 -3.97
C VAL A 12 19.26 17.01 -3.61
N GLY A 13 20.15 17.27 -4.57
CA GLY A 13 21.31 18.14 -4.37
C GLY A 13 22.48 17.50 -3.61
N THR A 14 22.40 16.20 -3.31
CA THR A 14 23.52 15.42 -2.74
C THR A 14 24.26 14.63 -3.83
N SER A 15 25.34 13.92 -3.46
CA SER A 15 26.04 12.99 -4.36
C SER A 15 25.31 11.65 -4.58
N SER A 16 24.23 11.40 -3.85
CA SER A 16 23.39 10.21 -4.02
C SER A 16 22.55 10.32 -5.29
N PRO A 17 22.00 9.20 -5.80
CA PRO A 17 20.96 9.25 -6.83
C PRO A 17 19.84 10.20 -6.42
N GLN A 18 19.33 11.00 -7.36
CA GLN A 18 18.32 12.03 -7.17
C GLN A 18 16.91 11.41 -7.04
N GLN A 19 16.73 10.53 -6.04
CA GLN A 19 15.46 9.85 -5.81
C GLN A 19 14.48 10.76 -5.07
N VAL A 20 13.40 11.13 -5.76
CA VAL A 20 12.35 12.01 -5.26
C VAL A 20 11.08 11.27 -4.82
N SER A 21 10.91 10.01 -5.24
CA SER A 21 9.74 9.19 -4.91
C SER A 21 9.94 8.42 -3.60
N ALA A 22 8.89 8.33 -2.78
CA ALA A 22 8.94 7.67 -1.46
C ALA A 22 8.55 6.21 -1.48
N CYS A 23 7.63 5.86 -2.37
CA CYS A 23 7.13 4.50 -2.48
C CYS A 23 6.97 4.13 -3.95
N PHE A 24 6.94 2.84 -4.20
CA PHE A 24 6.78 2.27 -5.53
C PHE A 24 5.72 1.17 -5.52
N ILE A 25 5.04 1.00 -6.65
CA ILE A 25 4.20 -0.18 -6.91
C ILE A 25 4.99 -1.10 -7.82
N LEU A 26 5.05 -2.39 -7.50
CA LEU A 26 5.74 -3.41 -8.29
C LEU A 26 4.76 -4.39 -8.92
N ALA A 27 5.15 -4.95 -10.06
CA ALA A 27 4.49 -6.11 -10.65
C ALA A 27 5.20 -7.41 -10.23
N VAL A 28 4.43 -8.49 -10.16
CA VAL A 28 4.95 -9.86 -10.13
C VAL A 28 4.05 -10.75 -10.98
N ASP A 29 4.67 -11.64 -11.74
CA ASP A 29 4.00 -12.61 -12.61
C ASP A 29 4.26 -14.04 -12.11
N ASP A 30 3.47 -14.99 -12.61
CA ASP A 30 3.54 -16.41 -12.26
C ASP A 30 4.72 -17.13 -12.94
N SER A 31 5.94 -16.69 -12.63
CA SER A 31 7.18 -17.34 -13.03
C SER A 31 8.25 -17.18 -11.96
N MET A 32 9.15 -18.16 -11.85
CA MET A 32 10.25 -18.07 -10.88
C MET A 32 11.16 -16.87 -11.15
N ASP A 33 11.44 -16.54 -12.41
CA ASP A 33 12.22 -15.36 -12.78
C ASP A 33 11.57 -14.07 -12.26
N SER A 34 10.26 -13.90 -12.46
CA SER A 34 9.52 -12.72 -11.97
C SER A 34 9.47 -12.67 -10.45
N ILE A 35 9.19 -13.80 -9.78
CA ILE A 35 9.14 -13.89 -8.31
C ILE A 35 10.49 -13.59 -7.68
N LEU A 36 11.60 -14.09 -8.23
CA LEU A 36 12.94 -13.80 -7.73
C LEU A 36 13.37 -12.38 -8.06
N ASN A 37 12.95 -11.83 -9.21
CA ASN A 37 13.20 -10.44 -9.56
C ASN A 37 12.45 -9.49 -8.62
N TRP A 38 11.24 -9.82 -8.18
CA TRP A 38 10.53 -9.07 -7.13
C TRP A 38 11.38 -8.91 -5.86
N TYR A 39 12.02 -9.98 -5.38
CA TYR A 39 12.87 -9.91 -4.18
C TYR A 39 14.07 -8.98 -4.38
N LYS A 40 14.66 -9.04 -5.58
CA LYS A 40 15.78 -8.19 -5.98
C LYS A 40 15.37 -6.72 -6.03
N GLU A 41 14.27 -6.39 -6.70
CA GLU A 41 13.78 -5.02 -6.88
C GLU A 41 13.39 -4.39 -5.55
N GLU A 42 12.65 -5.10 -4.71
CA GLU A 42 12.35 -4.65 -3.35
C GLU A 42 13.63 -4.41 -2.55
N GLY A 43 14.62 -5.29 -2.65
CA GLY A 43 15.88 -5.11 -1.95
C GLY A 43 16.60 -3.80 -2.32
N PHE A 44 16.60 -3.43 -3.61
CA PHE A 44 17.16 -2.15 -4.05
C PHE A 44 16.32 -0.96 -3.59
N ILE A 45 14.99 -1.06 -3.66
CA ILE A 45 14.07 -0.02 -3.17
C ILE A 45 14.27 0.23 -1.67
N PHE A 46 14.32 -0.82 -0.87
CA PHE A 46 14.50 -0.73 0.57
C PHE A 46 15.87 -0.17 0.93
N LYS A 47 16.93 -0.61 0.24
CA LYS A 47 18.27 -0.02 0.37
C LYS A 47 18.26 1.49 0.11
N GLY A 48 17.46 1.96 -0.85
CA GLY A 48 17.27 3.38 -1.17
C GLY A 48 16.41 4.17 -0.17
N GLY A 49 15.90 3.55 0.90
CA GLY A 49 15.09 4.24 1.91
C GLY A 49 13.60 4.35 1.57
N SER A 50 13.13 3.66 0.53
CA SER A 50 11.75 3.73 0.04
C SER A 50 10.94 2.49 0.36
N GLY A 51 9.62 2.60 0.23
CA GLY A 51 8.69 1.48 0.39
C GLY A 51 8.21 0.88 -0.94
N ALA A 52 7.67 -0.34 -0.88
CA ALA A 52 7.12 -1.04 -2.04
C ALA A 52 5.78 -1.72 -1.72
N GLY A 53 4.83 -1.63 -2.64
CA GLY A 53 3.58 -2.41 -2.59
C GLY A 53 3.39 -3.22 -3.87
N LEU A 54 2.74 -4.38 -3.76
CA LEU A 54 2.43 -5.23 -4.90
C LEU A 54 1.25 -6.15 -4.62
N ASN A 55 0.68 -6.73 -5.67
CA ASN A 55 -0.37 -7.73 -5.60
C ASN A 55 0.14 -9.10 -6.07
N LEU A 56 -0.01 -10.12 -5.23
CA LEU A 56 0.46 -11.48 -5.52
C LEU A 56 -0.56 -12.32 -6.28
N SER A 57 -1.74 -11.77 -6.59
CA SER A 57 -2.87 -12.53 -7.15
C SER A 57 -2.63 -13.07 -8.56
N ARG A 58 -1.56 -12.64 -9.24
CA ARG A 58 -1.14 -13.25 -10.51
C ARG A 58 -0.46 -14.60 -10.31
N ILE A 59 0.16 -14.84 -9.15
CA ILE A 59 0.84 -16.10 -8.83
C ILE A 59 -0.22 -17.17 -8.61
N ARG A 60 -0.02 -18.35 -9.21
CA ARG A 60 -0.96 -19.47 -9.07
C ARG A 60 -1.09 -19.91 -7.61
N SER A 61 -2.27 -20.39 -7.25
CA SER A 61 -2.55 -20.84 -5.89
C SER A 61 -1.89 -22.16 -5.53
N SER A 62 -1.75 -22.41 -4.23
CA SER A 62 -1.27 -23.69 -3.70
C SER A 62 -2.18 -24.88 -4.03
N LYS A 63 -3.41 -24.61 -4.49
CA LYS A 63 -4.41 -25.59 -4.90
C LYS A 63 -4.32 -25.95 -6.39
N GLU A 64 -3.48 -25.27 -7.16
CA GLU A 64 -3.29 -25.48 -8.60
C GLU A 64 -2.09 -26.38 -8.92
N LEU A 65 -2.20 -27.15 -10.02
CA LEU A 65 -1.18 -28.12 -10.44
C LEU A 65 0.00 -27.46 -11.18
N LEU A 66 1.17 -28.06 -11.02
CA LEU A 66 2.37 -27.75 -11.82
C LEU A 66 2.48 -28.64 -13.05
N SER A 67 3.14 -28.15 -14.10
CA SER A 67 3.41 -28.91 -15.33
C SER A 67 4.26 -30.16 -15.09
N SER A 68 5.10 -30.16 -14.05
CA SER A 68 5.93 -31.28 -13.61
C SER A 68 5.18 -32.36 -12.82
N GLY A 69 3.90 -32.14 -12.49
CA GLY A 69 3.17 -32.88 -11.46
C GLY A 69 3.41 -32.29 -10.06
N GLY A 70 2.43 -32.49 -9.17
CA GLY A 70 2.38 -31.86 -7.83
C GLY A 70 1.60 -30.53 -7.82
N THR A 71 1.43 -29.97 -6.63
CA THR A 71 0.78 -28.68 -6.41
C THR A 71 1.80 -27.55 -6.30
N ALA A 72 1.39 -26.33 -6.65
CA ALA A 72 2.24 -25.16 -6.48
C ALA A 72 2.43 -24.79 -5.00
N SER A 73 3.45 -23.97 -4.71
CA SER A 73 3.67 -23.47 -3.35
C SER A 73 2.68 -22.36 -2.94
N GLY A 74 2.07 -21.68 -3.92
CA GLY A 74 1.16 -20.55 -3.69
C GLY A 74 1.87 -19.24 -3.29
N PRO A 75 1.20 -18.09 -3.45
CA PRO A 75 1.73 -16.77 -3.08
C PRO A 75 2.13 -16.65 -1.62
N VAL A 76 1.40 -17.28 -0.68
CA VAL A 76 1.69 -17.17 0.76
C VAL A 76 3.05 -17.77 1.14
N SER A 77 3.48 -18.81 0.42
CA SER A 77 4.81 -19.40 0.61
C SER A 77 5.92 -18.46 0.13
N PHE A 78 5.77 -17.87 -1.06
CA PHE A 78 6.73 -16.87 -1.56
C PHE A 78 6.72 -15.58 -0.73
N MET A 79 5.57 -15.18 -0.19
CA MET A 79 5.47 -14.06 0.75
C MET A 79 6.33 -14.29 1.99
N ARG A 80 6.42 -15.52 2.50
CA ARG A 80 7.30 -15.87 3.63
C ARG A 80 8.78 -15.63 3.31
N GLY A 81 9.21 -15.98 2.09
CA GLY A 81 10.57 -15.71 1.62
C GLY A 81 10.86 -14.22 1.47
N ALA A 82 9.92 -13.48 0.89
CA ALA A 82 10.03 -12.03 0.74
C ALA A 82 10.06 -11.30 2.10
N ASP A 83 9.27 -11.77 3.07
CA ASP A 83 9.26 -11.26 4.45
C ASP A 83 10.64 -11.38 5.12
N ALA A 84 11.28 -12.57 5.01
CA ALA A 84 12.62 -12.78 5.56
C ALA A 84 13.68 -11.91 4.85
N SER A 85 13.56 -11.73 3.53
CA SER A 85 14.41 -10.83 2.75
C SER A 85 14.28 -9.38 3.24
N ALA A 86 13.03 -8.90 3.39
CA ALA A 86 12.73 -7.56 3.88
C ALA A 86 13.27 -7.33 5.30
N GLY A 87 13.13 -8.30 6.20
CA GLY A 87 13.65 -8.23 7.56
C GLY A 87 15.17 -8.13 7.67
N THR A 88 15.90 -8.53 6.63
CA THR A 88 17.37 -8.46 6.58
C THR A 88 17.87 -7.07 6.16
N ILE A 89 17.06 -6.29 5.44
CA ILE A 89 17.47 -5.05 4.81
C ILE A 89 17.09 -3.85 5.68
N LYS A 90 18.11 -3.12 6.15
CA LYS A 90 17.92 -1.85 6.85
C LYS A 90 17.65 -0.73 5.86
N SER A 91 16.51 -0.06 5.98
CA SER A 91 16.07 0.92 4.99
C SER A 91 16.91 2.19 5.03
N GLY A 92 17.46 2.60 3.88
CA GLY A 92 18.24 3.84 3.74
C GLY A 92 19.53 3.90 4.59
N GLY A 93 20.05 2.75 5.03
CA GLY A 93 21.21 2.68 5.94
C GLY A 93 20.92 3.13 7.38
N ALA A 94 19.66 3.48 7.70
CA ALA A 94 19.21 3.83 9.03
C ALA A 94 18.66 2.60 9.79
N THR A 95 18.37 2.73 11.08
CA THR A 95 17.78 1.66 11.92
C THR A 95 16.32 1.35 11.61
N ARG A 96 15.70 1.98 10.60
CA ARG A 96 14.27 1.82 10.27
C ARG A 96 14.04 0.58 9.40
N ARG A 97 12.98 -0.17 9.71
CA ARG A 97 12.50 -1.29 8.88
C ARG A 97 11.92 -0.78 7.55
N ALA A 98 12.04 -1.60 6.51
CA ALA A 98 11.44 -1.34 5.21
C ALA A 98 9.91 -1.22 5.31
N ALA A 99 9.30 -0.37 4.48
CA ALA A 99 7.85 -0.27 4.36
C ALA A 99 7.40 -1.13 3.17
N LYS A 100 6.64 -2.19 3.45
CA LYS A 100 6.20 -3.15 2.44
C LYS A 100 4.71 -3.40 2.57
N MET A 101 4.00 -3.47 1.45
CA MET A 101 2.63 -3.96 1.38
C MET A 101 2.51 -5.15 0.45
N VAL A 102 1.75 -6.15 0.88
CA VAL A 102 1.37 -7.29 0.05
C VAL A 102 -0.14 -7.33 -0.07
N VAL A 103 -0.63 -7.43 -1.29
CA VAL A 103 -2.06 -7.51 -1.61
C VAL A 103 -2.41 -8.89 -2.15
N LEU A 104 -3.59 -9.39 -1.78
CA LEU A 104 -4.22 -10.54 -2.40
C LEU A 104 -5.71 -10.25 -2.67
N ASP A 105 -6.17 -10.62 -3.86
CA ASP A 105 -7.56 -10.48 -4.29
C ASP A 105 -8.41 -11.51 -3.56
N VAL A 106 -9.62 -11.11 -3.18
CA VAL A 106 -10.49 -11.91 -2.30
C VAL A 106 -10.93 -13.24 -2.94
N ASP A 107 -10.92 -13.34 -4.26
CA ASP A 107 -11.25 -14.56 -5.02
C ASP A 107 -10.05 -15.52 -5.19
N HIS A 108 -8.88 -15.18 -4.65
CA HIS A 108 -7.72 -16.05 -4.74
C HIS A 108 -7.92 -17.33 -3.88
N PRO A 109 -7.63 -18.55 -4.38
CA PRO A 109 -7.86 -19.79 -3.62
C PRO A 109 -7.09 -19.92 -2.29
N ASP A 110 -6.00 -19.17 -2.14
CA ASP A 110 -5.21 -19.08 -0.90
C ASP A 110 -5.62 -17.90 0.02
N ILE A 111 -6.76 -17.24 -0.24
CA ILE A 111 -7.18 -16.03 0.51
C ILE A 111 -7.31 -16.25 2.01
N GLU A 112 -7.89 -17.38 2.43
CA GLU A 112 -8.06 -17.68 3.84
C GLU A 112 -6.71 -17.84 4.55
N GLU A 113 -5.76 -18.54 3.91
CA GLU A 113 -4.41 -18.70 4.47
C GLU A 113 -3.71 -17.34 4.58
N PHE A 114 -3.81 -16.51 3.53
CA PHE A 114 -3.26 -15.16 3.51
C PHE A 114 -3.79 -14.30 4.68
N VAL A 115 -5.11 -14.28 4.87
CA VAL A 115 -5.78 -13.53 5.95
C VAL A 115 -5.29 -13.96 7.33
N MET A 116 -5.12 -15.27 7.54
CA MET A 116 -4.80 -15.81 8.86
C MET A 116 -3.30 -15.79 9.21
N THR A 117 -2.41 -15.57 8.23
CA THR A 117 -0.94 -15.66 8.43
C THR A 117 -0.45 -14.88 9.66
N LYS A 118 -0.75 -13.59 9.73
CA LYS A 118 -0.28 -12.72 10.82
C LYS A 118 -0.97 -12.99 12.15
N ALA A 119 -2.28 -13.23 12.14
CA ALA A 119 -3.02 -13.53 13.36
C ALA A 119 -2.47 -14.78 14.07
N ARG A 120 -2.12 -15.82 13.29
CA ARG A 120 -1.48 -17.03 13.82
C ARG A 120 -0.07 -16.76 14.37
N GLU A 121 0.72 -15.92 13.71
CA GLU A 121 2.05 -15.53 14.21
C GLU A 121 1.95 -14.66 15.47
N GLU A 122 0.90 -13.84 15.63
CA GLU A 122 0.65 -13.08 16.85
C GLU A 122 0.33 -13.99 18.05
N ASP A 123 -0.43 -15.07 17.84
CA ASP A 123 -0.63 -16.08 18.88
C ASP A 123 0.68 -16.76 19.29
N LYS A 124 1.57 -17.00 18.31
CA LYS A 124 2.92 -17.54 18.55
C LYS A 124 3.80 -16.54 19.30
N ILE A 125 3.74 -15.25 18.97
CA ILE A 125 4.44 -14.17 19.70
C ILE A 125 4.02 -14.18 21.16
N ARG A 126 2.71 -14.25 21.45
CA ARG A 126 2.18 -14.29 22.82
C ARG A 126 2.68 -15.52 23.58
N ALA A 127 2.62 -16.70 22.96
CA ALA A 127 3.08 -17.94 23.57
C ALA A 127 4.60 -17.90 23.87
N LEU A 128 5.41 -17.36 22.96
CA LEU A 128 6.85 -17.22 23.15
C LEU A 128 7.18 -16.19 24.25
N ARG A 129 6.50 -15.04 24.25
CA ARG A 129 6.65 -14.05 25.33
C ARG A 129 6.33 -14.66 26.69
N ASP A 130 5.23 -15.39 26.80
CA ASP A 130 4.81 -16.02 28.05
C ASP A 130 5.77 -17.14 28.50
N ALA A 131 6.54 -17.73 27.56
CA ALA A 131 7.63 -18.65 27.83
C ALA A 131 8.97 -17.97 28.19
N GLY A 132 9.03 -16.62 28.17
CA GLY A 132 10.18 -15.82 28.58
C GLY A 132 11.12 -15.37 27.45
N PHE A 133 10.72 -15.50 26.19
CA PHE A 133 11.47 -14.96 25.05
C PHE A 133 11.26 -13.44 24.91
N ASP A 134 12.27 -12.73 24.42
CA ASP A 134 12.26 -11.29 24.19
C ASP A 134 11.57 -10.95 22.87
N MET A 135 10.24 -10.86 22.95
CA MET A 135 9.36 -10.60 21.81
C MET A 135 8.95 -9.13 21.67
N ASP A 136 9.59 -8.22 22.41
CA ASP A 136 9.32 -6.79 22.30
C ASP A 136 9.79 -6.22 20.95
N LEU A 137 9.36 -5.00 20.63
CA LEU A 137 9.79 -4.31 19.41
C LEU A 137 11.31 -4.05 19.46
N GLY A 138 12.06 -4.82 18.68
CA GLY A 138 13.53 -4.77 18.67
C GLY A 138 14.20 -5.76 19.63
N GLY A 139 13.41 -6.62 20.28
CA GLY A 139 13.89 -7.73 21.09
C GLY A 139 14.66 -8.76 20.27
N ALA A 140 15.48 -9.56 20.94
CA ALA A 140 16.37 -10.52 20.27
C ALA A 140 15.62 -11.67 19.57
N ASP A 141 14.45 -12.07 20.09
CA ASP A 141 13.74 -13.27 19.65
C ASP A 141 12.63 -12.98 18.61
N ILE A 142 12.25 -11.70 18.43
CA ILE A 142 11.21 -11.28 17.48
C ILE A 142 11.53 -11.61 16.02
N THR A 143 12.79 -11.89 15.68
CA THR A 143 13.19 -12.27 14.31
C THR A 143 12.83 -13.72 13.96
N SER A 144 12.36 -14.51 14.93
CA SER A 144 11.97 -15.91 14.73
C SER A 144 10.53 -16.11 14.23
N VAL A 145 9.73 -15.04 14.23
CA VAL A 145 8.34 -15.03 13.77
C VAL A 145 8.24 -14.46 12.36
N GLN A 146 7.26 -14.94 11.60
CA GLN A 146 7.14 -14.68 10.17
C GLN A 146 6.09 -13.61 9.88
N TYR A 147 6.13 -13.06 8.67
CA TYR A 147 5.15 -12.13 8.12
C TYR A 147 5.07 -10.79 8.86
N GLN A 148 6.13 -10.39 9.56
CA GLN A 148 6.17 -9.16 10.38
C GLN A 148 6.73 -7.94 9.64
N ASN A 149 7.25 -8.11 8.42
CA ASN A 149 7.95 -7.05 7.67
C ASN A 149 7.11 -6.48 6.52
N ALA A 150 5.88 -6.92 6.34
CA ALA A 150 4.91 -6.34 5.42
C ALA A 150 3.63 -5.97 6.17
N ASN A 151 2.86 -5.01 5.67
CA ASN A 151 1.42 -4.93 5.93
C ASN A 151 0.68 -5.72 4.82
N ASN A 152 -0.39 -6.41 5.20
CA ASN A 152 -1.17 -7.23 4.29
C ASN A 152 -2.48 -6.49 3.99
N SER A 153 -2.94 -6.52 2.75
CA SER A 153 -4.26 -5.99 2.39
C SER A 153 -5.03 -7.00 1.54
N VAL A 154 -6.32 -7.14 1.82
CA VAL A 154 -7.24 -7.90 0.99
C VAL A 154 -7.94 -6.94 0.03
N ARG A 155 -7.98 -7.31 -1.24
CA ARG A 155 -8.67 -6.56 -2.28
C ARG A 155 -10.03 -7.17 -2.55
N VAL A 156 -11.08 -6.52 -2.07
CA VAL A 156 -12.46 -6.99 -2.17
C VAL A 156 -13.15 -6.43 -3.40
N SER A 157 -13.90 -7.27 -4.10
CA SER A 157 -14.73 -6.87 -5.25
C SER A 157 -16.17 -6.58 -4.82
N ASP A 158 -16.92 -5.86 -5.66
CA ASP A 158 -18.35 -5.69 -5.49
C ASP A 158 -19.11 -7.03 -5.46
N GLU A 159 -18.66 -8.03 -6.23
CA GLU A 159 -19.23 -9.39 -6.24
C GLU A 159 -19.14 -10.02 -4.85
N PHE A 160 -17.96 -9.96 -4.22
CA PHE A 160 -17.76 -10.47 -2.88
C PHE A 160 -18.56 -9.70 -1.84
N MET A 161 -18.56 -8.36 -1.90
CA MET A 161 -19.30 -7.55 -0.92
C MET A 161 -20.81 -7.79 -1.00
N ARG A 162 -21.37 -7.99 -2.20
CA ARG A 162 -22.77 -8.40 -2.36
C ARG A 162 -23.02 -9.79 -1.78
N ALA A 163 -22.13 -10.75 -2.01
CA ALA A 163 -22.26 -12.08 -1.42
C ALA A 163 -22.24 -12.05 0.11
N VAL A 164 -21.46 -11.15 0.73
CA VAL A 164 -21.47 -10.90 2.17
C VAL A 164 -22.84 -10.36 2.62
N GLU A 165 -23.33 -9.29 1.98
CA GLU A 165 -24.62 -8.66 2.33
C GLU A 165 -25.81 -9.62 2.17
N GLU A 166 -25.82 -10.39 1.08
CA GLU A 166 -26.89 -11.32 0.71
C GLU A 166 -26.78 -12.68 1.41
N LYS A 167 -25.65 -12.95 2.09
CA LYS A 167 -25.35 -14.21 2.78
C LYS A 167 -25.36 -15.42 1.85
N THR A 168 -24.61 -15.29 0.76
CA THR A 168 -24.45 -16.34 -0.25
C THR A 168 -23.01 -16.87 -0.28
N ASP A 169 -22.85 -17.99 -0.98
CA ASP A 169 -21.53 -18.53 -1.29
C ASP A 169 -20.77 -17.60 -2.26
N PHE A 170 -19.45 -17.75 -2.27
CA PHE A 170 -18.52 -17.05 -3.16
C PHE A 170 -17.47 -18.00 -3.73
N GLY A 171 -17.19 -17.86 -5.03
CA GLY A 171 -16.30 -18.76 -5.76
C GLY A 171 -14.87 -18.26 -5.79
N LEU A 172 -13.93 -19.09 -5.34
CA LEU A 172 -12.49 -18.86 -5.47
C LEU A 172 -11.98 -19.38 -6.81
N ARG A 173 -11.23 -18.54 -7.53
CA ARG A 173 -10.91 -18.74 -8.95
C ARG A 173 -9.44 -19.10 -9.15
N GLY A 174 -9.18 -20.22 -9.82
CA GLY A 174 -7.82 -20.61 -10.21
C GLY A 174 -7.21 -19.58 -11.16
N ARG A 175 -5.94 -19.22 -10.96
CA ARG A 175 -5.28 -18.19 -11.77
C ARG A 175 -4.88 -18.68 -13.16
N MET A 176 -4.70 -19.99 -13.33
CA MET A 176 -4.36 -20.59 -14.61
C MET A 176 -5.56 -20.78 -15.53
N THR A 177 -6.75 -21.00 -14.98
CA THR A 177 -7.97 -21.33 -15.75
C THR A 177 -9.05 -20.26 -15.68
N GLY A 178 -9.07 -19.43 -14.63
CA GLY A 178 -10.15 -18.49 -14.33
C GLY A 178 -11.43 -19.16 -13.81
N GLU A 179 -11.47 -20.48 -13.74
CA GLU A 179 -12.61 -21.25 -13.27
C GLU A 179 -12.69 -21.24 -11.75
N VAL A 180 -13.92 -21.33 -11.23
CA VAL A 180 -14.13 -21.52 -9.79
C VAL A 180 -13.72 -22.93 -9.42
N ILE A 181 -12.68 -23.06 -8.58
CA ILE A 181 -12.15 -24.35 -8.12
C ILE A 181 -12.63 -24.69 -6.71
N GLU A 182 -13.19 -23.72 -5.99
CA GLU A 182 -13.70 -23.88 -4.63
C GLU A 182 -14.81 -22.85 -4.36
N GLN A 183 -15.81 -23.27 -3.59
CA GLN A 183 -16.89 -22.42 -3.10
C GLN A 183 -16.76 -22.28 -1.59
N ILE A 184 -16.92 -21.06 -1.08
CA ILE A 184 -16.84 -20.74 0.35
C ILE A 184 -18.04 -19.90 0.77
N ASP A 185 -18.37 -19.91 2.07
CA ASP A 185 -19.32 -18.95 2.64
C ASP A 185 -18.66 -17.56 2.72
N ALA A 186 -19.24 -16.57 2.06
CA ALA A 186 -18.67 -15.22 2.01
C ALA A 186 -18.64 -14.54 3.39
N ASN A 187 -19.66 -14.80 4.23
CA ASN A 187 -19.74 -14.24 5.58
C ASN A 187 -18.68 -14.86 6.48
N GLU A 188 -18.43 -16.16 6.38
CA GLU A 188 -17.36 -16.80 7.15
C GLU A 188 -15.98 -16.22 6.81
N LEU A 189 -15.68 -15.98 5.53
CA LEU A 189 -14.43 -15.33 5.14
C LEU A 189 -14.36 -13.88 5.63
N TRP A 190 -15.44 -13.12 5.49
CA TRP A 190 -15.51 -11.73 5.99
C TRP A 190 -15.30 -11.67 7.51
N ASP A 191 -15.90 -12.59 8.26
CA ASP A 191 -15.68 -12.74 9.70
C ASP A 191 -14.22 -13.03 10.03
N LYS A 192 -13.55 -13.91 9.26
CA LYS A 192 -12.12 -14.20 9.45
C LYS A 192 -11.27 -12.96 9.19
N ILE A 193 -11.58 -12.19 8.13
CA ILE A 193 -10.91 -10.93 7.82
C ILE A 193 -11.06 -9.94 8.98
N ALA A 194 -12.29 -9.72 9.47
CA ALA A 194 -12.56 -8.80 10.57
C ALA A 194 -11.89 -9.22 11.88
N LYS A 195 -11.93 -10.52 12.20
CA LYS A 195 -11.29 -11.08 13.41
C LYS A 195 -9.77 -10.97 13.35
N ALA A 196 -9.16 -11.25 12.21
CA ALA A 196 -7.72 -11.07 12.00
C ALA A 196 -7.32 -9.59 12.17
N ALA A 197 -8.05 -8.68 11.51
CA ALA A 197 -7.79 -7.24 11.60
C ALA A 197 -7.94 -6.73 13.05
N TRP A 198 -8.92 -7.22 13.80
CA TRP A 198 -9.04 -6.91 15.23
C TRP A 198 -7.88 -7.48 16.07
N ALA A 199 -7.42 -8.70 15.76
CA ALA A 199 -6.42 -9.39 16.54
C ALA A 199 -4.99 -8.84 16.33
N CYS A 200 -4.66 -8.38 15.12
CA CYS A 200 -3.30 -7.97 14.77
C CYS A 200 -3.19 -6.75 13.84
N ALA A 201 -4.28 -5.99 13.61
CA ALA A 201 -4.34 -4.84 12.71
C ALA A 201 -4.12 -5.14 11.22
N ASP A 202 -4.18 -6.42 10.83
CA ASP A 202 -4.06 -6.89 9.45
C ASP A 202 -5.10 -7.99 9.15
N PRO A 203 -5.60 -8.10 7.90
CA PRO A 203 -5.26 -7.28 6.75
C PRO A 203 -6.04 -5.96 6.68
N GLY A 204 -5.48 -4.97 5.97
CA GLY A 204 -6.22 -3.82 5.47
C GLY A 204 -7.21 -4.20 4.36
N ILE A 205 -8.10 -3.27 3.98
CA ILE A 205 -9.10 -3.46 2.93
C ILE A 205 -8.89 -2.47 1.79
N GLN A 206 -8.96 -2.98 0.57
CA GLN A 206 -9.00 -2.18 -0.66
C GLN A 206 -10.21 -2.60 -1.50
N TYR A 207 -11.02 -1.64 -1.95
CA TYR A 207 -12.21 -1.90 -2.77
C TYR A 207 -11.86 -1.90 -4.25
N ASP A 208 -11.59 -3.07 -4.80
CA ASP A 208 -11.08 -3.28 -6.16
C ASP A 208 -11.94 -2.61 -7.24
N SER A 209 -13.25 -2.85 -7.16
CA SER A 209 -14.25 -2.33 -8.10
C SER A 209 -14.26 -0.80 -8.05
N THR A 210 -14.44 -0.20 -6.87
CA THR A 210 -14.45 1.26 -6.71
C THR A 210 -13.14 1.90 -7.18
N ILE A 211 -11.98 1.32 -6.86
CA ILE A 211 -10.68 1.86 -7.30
C ILE A 211 -10.61 1.90 -8.83
N ASN A 212 -11.08 0.86 -9.51
CA ASN A 212 -11.01 0.78 -10.97
C ASN A 212 -12.12 1.59 -11.66
N ASP A 213 -13.29 1.76 -11.06
CA ASP A 213 -14.37 2.63 -11.57
C ASP A 213 -13.95 4.10 -11.60
N TRP A 214 -13.11 4.51 -10.64
CA TRP A 214 -12.56 5.87 -10.55
C TRP A 214 -11.13 5.99 -11.12
N HIS A 215 -10.67 4.97 -11.85
CA HIS A 215 -9.34 5.00 -12.43
C HIS A 215 -9.24 6.09 -13.51
N THR A 216 -8.26 6.98 -13.36
CA THR A 216 -8.02 8.08 -14.29
C THR A 216 -7.32 7.69 -15.59
N THR A 217 -6.76 6.47 -15.70
CA THR A 217 -6.05 6.00 -16.90
C THR A 217 -6.37 4.53 -17.25
N PRO A 218 -7.65 4.15 -17.39
CA PRO A 218 -8.07 2.74 -17.52
C PRO A 218 -7.53 2.04 -18.77
N GLU A 219 -7.31 2.77 -19.85
CA GLU A 219 -6.75 2.23 -21.10
C GLU A 219 -5.28 1.80 -20.98
N ALA A 220 -4.58 2.28 -19.93
CA ALA A 220 -3.18 1.93 -19.68
C ALA A 220 -3.01 0.59 -18.97
N GLY A 221 -4.04 0.12 -18.27
CA GLY A 221 -4.00 -1.09 -17.47
C GLY A 221 -4.89 -0.97 -16.24
N ARG A 222 -5.18 -2.12 -15.63
CA ARG A 222 -5.92 -2.19 -14.38
C ARG A 222 -5.02 -1.75 -13.23
N ILE A 223 -5.55 -0.98 -12.27
CA ILE A 223 -4.86 -0.79 -10.98
C ILE A 223 -5.01 -2.11 -10.23
N THR A 224 -3.91 -2.73 -9.84
CA THR A 224 -3.90 -4.03 -9.12
C THR A 224 -3.40 -3.92 -7.68
N ALA A 225 -2.68 -2.85 -7.33
CA ALA A 225 -2.14 -2.67 -5.99
C ALA A 225 -2.15 -1.18 -5.59
N SER A 226 -1.55 -0.90 -4.44
CA SER A 226 -1.24 0.45 -3.97
C SER A 226 0.18 0.48 -3.39
N ASN A 227 0.64 1.64 -2.94
CA ASN A 227 1.85 1.76 -2.14
C ASN A 227 1.61 1.34 -0.67
N PRO A 228 2.66 1.26 0.18
CA PRO A 228 2.53 0.82 1.57
C PRO A 228 1.55 1.57 2.47
N CYS A 229 1.16 2.79 2.09
CA CYS A 229 0.27 3.65 2.87
C CYS A 229 -1.16 3.72 2.27
N SER A 230 -1.41 2.99 1.18
CA SER A 230 -2.72 2.85 0.52
C SER A 230 -3.33 4.15 -0.07
N GLU A 231 -2.58 5.24 -0.15
CA GLU A 231 -3.02 6.54 -0.68
C GLU A 231 -2.71 6.72 -2.18
N TYR A 232 -1.78 5.93 -2.73
CA TYR A 232 -1.38 5.99 -4.12
C TYR A 232 -1.91 4.79 -4.89
N MET A 233 -2.92 5.03 -5.73
CA MET A 233 -3.59 4.01 -6.56
C MET A 233 -3.25 4.25 -8.02
N HIS A 234 -2.34 3.45 -8.56
CA HIS A 234 -1.91 3.58 -9.95
C HIS A 234 -1.40 2.27 -10.53
N LEU A 235 -0.97 2.29 -11.80
CA LEU A 235 -0.42 1.15 -12.52
C LEU A 235 0.74 0.50 -11.76
N ASP A 236 0.95 -0.80 -11.98
CA ASP A 236 2.15 -1.47 -11.49
C ASP A 236 3.42 -0.85 -12.10
N ASN A 237 4.56 -1.05 -11.44
CA ASN A 237 5.86 -0.48 -11.82
C ASN A 237 5.76 1.04 -11.98
N SER A 238 5.25 1.72 -10.94
CA SER A 238 5.09 3.18 -10.90
C SER A 238 5.62 3.74 -9.59
N SER A 239 5.76 5.07 -9.52
CA SER A 239 6.32 5.73 -8.35
C SER A 239 5.43 6.83 -7.77
N CYS A 240 5.53 6.96 -6.46
CA CYS A 240 4.73 7.89 -5.68
C CYS A 240 5.56 9.13 -5.31
N ASN A 241 5.32 10.22 -6.04
CA ASN A 241 5.90 11.54 -5.81
C ASN A 241 4.96 12.35 -4.92
N LEU A 242 5.41 12.79 -3.75
CA LEU A 242 4.52 13.29 -2.70
C LEU A 242 4.92 14.67 -2.17
N ALA A 243 3.92 15.50 -1.87
CA ALA A 243 4.06 16.72 -1.08
C ALA A 243 2.85 16.91 -0.17
N SER A 244 3.01 17.66 0.92
CA SER A 244 1.93 17.98 1.85
C SER A 244 1.89 19.45 2.22
N LEU A 245 0.69 20.03 2.21
CA LEU A 245 0.41 21.38 2.71
C LEU A 245 0.08 21.36 4.20
N ASN A 246 0.61 22.29 4.98
CA ASN A 246 0.15 22.49 6.37
C ASN A 246 -1.06 23.43 6.37
N LEU A 247 -2.26 22.90 6.62
CA LEU A 247 -3.51 23.68 6.55
C LEU A 247 -3.56 24.87 7.53
N MET A 248 -2.86 24.78 8.66
CA MET A 248 -2.77 25.88 9.62
C MET A 248 -2.06 27.12 9.06
N LYS A 249 -1.31 27.00 7.95
CA LYS A 249 -0.65 28.15 7.30
C LYS A 249 -1.58 28.96 6.39
N PHE A 250 -2.84 28.54 6.28
CA PHE A 250 -3.90 29.20 5.52
C PHE A 250 -5.07 29.64 6.40
N LEU A 251 -4.95 29.55 7.72
CA LEU A 251 -5.91 30.14 8.64
C LEU A 251 -5.49 31.60 8.90
N ALA A 252 -6.37 32.54 8.57
CA ALA A 252 -6.18 33.96 8.82
C ALA A 252 -6.52 34.33 10.27
N ASP A 253 -6.05 35.49 10.74
CA ASP A 253 -6.26 35.98 12.11
C ASP A 253 -7.75 36.22 12.43
N ASP A 254 -8.59 36.48 11.42
CA ASP A 254 -10.04 36.62 11.55
C ASP A 254 -10.79 35.28 11.55
N GLY A 255 -10.08 34.16 11.47
CA GLY A 255 -10.62 32.81 11.43
C GLY A 255 -11.04 32.33 10.03
N SER A 256 -10.90 33.16 8.99
CA SER A 256 -11.18 32.77 7.61
C SER A 256 -10.07 31.91 7.00
N PHE A 257 -10.39 31.15 5.95
CA PHE A 257 -9.43 30.35 5.20
C PHE A 257 -8.91 31.13 3.99
N GLU A 258 -7.58 31.24 3.84
CA GLU A 258 -6.90 31.96 2.76
C GLU A 258 -6.94 31.18 1.43
N VAL A 259 -8.12 31.13 0.78
CA VAL A 259 -8.36 30.36 -0.45
C VAL A 259 -7.39 30.68 -1.58
N GLU A 260 -7.18 31.96 -1.91
CA GLU A 260 -6.32 32.36 -3.03
C GLU A 260 -4.86 31.90 -2.82
N LYS A 261 -4.36 32.02 -1.59
CA LYS A 261 -3.02 31.57 -1.23
C LYS A 261 -2.90 30.06 -1.26
N PHE A 262 -3.94 29.33 -0.85
CA PHE A 262 -3.99 27.88 -0.91
C PHE A 262 -3.91 27.39 -2.36
N VAL A 263 -4.76 27.90 -3.25
CA VAL A 263 -4.77 27.54 -4.68
C VAL A 263 -3.42 27.82 -5.33
N LYS A 264 -2.86 29.03 -5.16
CA LYS A 264 -1.52 29.36 -5.70
C LYS A 264 -0.41 28.47 -5.15
N SER A 265 -0.53 28.04 -3.88
CA SER A 265 0.43 27.10 -3.29
C SER A 265 0.33 25.72 -3.93
N VAL A 266 -0.89 25.23 -4.20
CA VAL A 266 -1.12 23.96 -4.90
C VAL A 266 -0.54 24.01 -6.31
N GLU A 267 -0.81 25.05 -7.10
CA GLU A 267 -0.26 25.23 -8.46
C GLU A 267 1.28 25.22 -8.49
N LEU A 268 1.91 25.92 -7.53
CA LEU A 268 3.36 25.93 -7.38
C LEU A 268 3.91 24.53 -7.05
N ILE A 269 3.25 23.81 -6.16
CA ILE A 269 3.67 22.46 -5.73
C ILE A 269 3.55 21.48 -6.90
N ILE A 270 2.44 21.49 -7.64
CA ILE A 270 2.25 20.68 -8.86
C ILE A 270 3.44 20.91 -9.80
N THR A 271 3.73 22.17 -10.12
CA THR A 271 4.83 22.55 -11.02
C THR A 271 6.19 22.05 -10.51
N ALA A 272 6.46 22.22 -9.22
CA ALA A 272 7.73 21.81 -8.64
C ALA A 272 7.90 20.28 -8.59
N MET A 273 6.84 19.53 -8.27
CA MET A 273 6.87 18.07 -8.28
C MET A 273 7.02 17.53 -9.70
N ASP A 274 6.33 18.12 -10.67
CA ASP A 274 6.42 17.76 -12.09
C ASP A 274 7.86 17.94 -12.61
N ILE A 275 8.50 19.07 -12.30
CA ILE A 275 9.92 19.30 -12.59
C ILE A 275 10.79 18.23 -11.93
N SER A 276 10.53 17.88 -10.67
CA SER A 276 11.33 16.90 -9.93
C SER A 276 11.37 15.53 -10.61
N ILE A 277 10.25 15.08 -11.22
CA ILE A 277 10.16 13.82 -11.95
C ILE A 277 11.09 13.80 -13.17
N CYS A 278 11.29 14.94 -13.85
CA CYS A 278 12.15 15.02 -15.04
C CYS A 278 13.62 14.70 -14.72
N PHE A 279 14.07 15.00 -13.51
CA PHE A 279 15.46 14.83 -13.07
C PHE A 279 15.63 13.65 -12.09
N ALA A 280 14.56 12.89 -11.87
CA ALA A 280 14.54 11.79 -10.92
C ALA A 280 15.31 10.57 -11.40
N ASP A 281 16.05 9.97 -10.46
CA ASP A 281 16.56 8.61 -10.58
C ASP A 281 15.53 7.62 -10.04
N PHE A 282 15.39 6.47 -10.73
CA PHE A 282 14.45 5.41 -10.38
C PHE A 282 15.18 4.09 -10.13
N PRO A 283 14.67 3.24 -9.22
CA PRO A 283 15.35 2.01 -8.82
C PRO A 283 15.38 0.93 -9.92
N THR A 284 14.47 1.01 -10.89
CA THR A 284 14.36 0.07 -12.01
C THR A 284 13.91 0.81 -13.27
N ASP A 285 14.29 0.33 -14.45
CA ASP A 285 13.88 0.91 -15.72
C ASP A 285 12.35 0.94 -15.91
N PRO A 286 11.57 -0.15 -15.63
CA PRO A 286 10.11 -0.13 -15.78
C PRO A 286 9.43 0.96 -14.94
N ILE A 287 9.85 1.14 -13.67
CA ILE A 287 9.36 2.23 -12.82
C ILE A 287 9.64 3.60 -13.45
N GLY A 288 10.84 3.79 -14.00
CA GLY A 288 11.23 5.05 -14.62
C GLY A 288 10.47 5.34 -15.90
N GLU A 289 10.19 4.31 -16.71
CA GLU A 289 9.38 4.43 -17.93
C GLU A 289 7.94 4.85 -17.60
N THR A 290 7.25 4.11 -16.74
CA THR A 290 5.87 4.41 -16.34
C THR A 290 5.77 5.77 -15.65
N THR A 291 6.68 6.07 -14.72
CA THR A 291 6.63 7.37 -14.00
C THR A 291 6.81 8.54 -14.96
N ARG A 292 7.74 8.45 -15.93
CA ARG A 292 7.94 9.53 -16.90
C ARG A 292 6.79 9.67 -17.89
N ALA A 293 6.16 8.56 -18.27
CA ALA A 293 5.03 8.56 -19.19
C ALA A 293 3.77 9.22 -18.59
N TYR A 294 3.48 8.94 -17.32
CA TYR A 294 2.23 9.34 -16.68
C TYR A 294 2.37 10.47 -15.65
N ARG A 295 3.59 10.77 -15.20
CA ARG A 295 3.94 11.94 -14.37
C ARG A 295 3.06 12.07 -13.12
N GLN A 296 2.86 10.97 -12.40
CA GLN A 296 1.91 10.92 -11.30
C GLN A 296 2.38 11.75 -10.11
N LEU A 297 1.49 12.59 -9.57
CA LEU A 297 1.75 13.47 -8.43
C LEU A 297 0.71 13.20 -7.33
N GLY A 298 1.16 13.11 -6.07
CA GLY A 298 0.30 13.02 -4.90
C GLY A 298 0.47 14.22 -4.00
N ILE A 299 -0.52 15.12 -4.01
CA ILE A 299 -0.57 16.26 -3.10
C ILE A 299 -1.57 15.95 -2.00
N GLY A 300 -1.09 15.99 -0.76
CA GLY A 300 -1.93 15.87 0.42
C GLY A 300 -1.87 17.10 1.31
N TYR A 301 -2.46 16.98 2.49
CA TYR A 301 -2.41 18.01 3.51
C TYR A 301 -2.31 17.42 4.90
N ALA A 302 -1.72 18.18 5.81
CA ALA A 302 -1.61 17.89 7.23
C ALA A 302 -2.41 18.91 8.04
N ASN A 303 -2.68 18.56 9.30
CA ASN A 303 -3.32 19.45 10.29
C ASN A 303 -4.78 19.83 9.98
N LEU A 304 -5.55 18.98 9.28
CA LEU A 304 -6.99 19.18 9.12
C LEU A 304 -7.70 19.27 10.47
N GLY A 305 -7.43 18.33 11.37
CA GLY A 305 -8.03 18.36 12.72
C GLY A 305 -7.66 19.62 13.51
N ALA A 306 -6.43 20.11 13.40
CA ALA A 306 -6.01 21.34 14.05
C ALA A 306 -6.72 22.58 13.46
N LEU A 307 -6.90 22.62 12.14
CA LEU A 307 -7.65 23.67 11.47
C LEU A 307 -9.10 23.67 11.97
N LEU A 308 -9.77 22.51 11.96
CA LEU A 308 -11.16 22.39 12.43
C LEU A 308 -11.30 22.85 13.89
N MET A 309 -10.40 22.41 14.77
CA MET A 309 -10.40 22.84 16.17
C MET A 309 -10.22 24.36 16.31
N ALA A 310 -9.26 24.95 15.59
CA ALA A 310 -9.02 26.40 15.64
C ALA A 310 -10.18 27.22 15.07
N SER A 311 -10.92 26.67 14.09
CA SER A 311 -12.13 27.25 13.52
C SER A 311 -13.39 26.99 14.35
N GLY A 312 -13.29 26.32 15.50
CA GLY A 312 -14.45 25.99 16.35
C GLY A 312 -15.42 24.97 15.73
N LEU A 313 -14.94 24.15 14.79
CA LEU A 313 -15.72 23.12 14.10
C LEU A 313 -15.38 21.74 14.65
N ALA A 314 -16.39 21.02 15.14
CA ALA A 314 -16.21 19.62 15.53
C ALA A 314 -15.94 18.74 14.30
N TYR A 315 -15.09 17.74 14.46
CA TYR A 315 -14.62 16.88 13.36
C TYR A 315 -15.76 16.14 12.63
N ASP A 316 -16.79 15.74 13.38
CA ASP A 316 -17.98 15.03 12.90
C ASP A 316 -19.20 15.94 12.66
N SER A 317 -19.01 17.26 12.68
CA SER A 317 -20.08 18.22 12.37
C SER A 317 -20.27 18.40 10.86
N ASP A 318 -21.47 18.84 10.45
CA ASP A 318 -21.74 19.21 9.05
C ASP A 318 -20.79 20.33 8.57
N GLY A 319 -20.50 21.30 9.44
CA GLY A 319 -19.55 22.38 9.14
C GLY A 319 -18.11 21.86 8.95
N GLY A 320 -17.67 20.94 9.80
CA GLY A 320 -16.35 20.30 9.67
C GLY A 320 -16.21 19.49 8.39
N ARG A 321 -17.23 18.69 8.05
CA ARG A 321 -17.30 17.95 6.78
C ARG A 321 -17.31 18.88 5.56
N ALA A 322 -18.12 19.94 5.59
CA ALA A 322 -18.22 20.91 4.51
C ALA A 322 -16.90 21.64 4.26
N LEU A 323 -16.20 22.06 5.33
CA LEU A 323 -14.90 22.71 5.20
C LEU A 323 -13.84 21.74 4.66
N ALA A 324 -13.78 20.51 5.19
CA ALA A 324 -12.85 19.49 4.69
C ALA A 324 -13.07 19.20 3.20
N GLY A 325 -14.32 18.95 2.79
CA GLY A 325 -14.68 18.72 1.39
C GLY A 325 -14.35 19.90 0.48
N SER A 326 -14.55 21.13 0.97
CA SER A 326 -14.21 22.35 0.23
C SER A 326 -12.70 22.50 0.02
N ILE A 327 -11.88 22.20 1.03
CA ILE A 327 -10.41 22.21 0.93
C ILE A 327 -9.94 21.15 -0.08
N THR A 328 -10.48 19.93 0.00
CA THR A 328 -10.13 18.86 -0.94
C THR A 328 -10.51 19.24 -2.37
N SER A 329 -11.71 19.77 -2.58
CA SER A 329 -12.17 20.24 -3.90
C SER A 329 -11.25 21.30 -4.48
N LEU A 330 -10.89 22.33 -3.69
CA LEU A 330 -9.97 23.39 -4.11
C LEU A 330 -8.58 22.86 -4.49
N MET A 331 -8.12 21.78 -3.87
CA MET A 331 -6.83 21.17 -4.15
C MET A 331 -6.83 20.39 -5.48
N THR A 332 -7.98 19.84 -5.88
CA THR A 332 -8.11 18.99 -7.07
C THR A 332 -8.64 19.72 -8.31
N GLY A 333 -9.14 20.94 -8.17
CA GLY A 333 -9.71 21.75 -9.25
C GLY A 333 -11.24 21.66 -9.27
#